data_AF-A0A954RA12-F1
#
_entry.id   AF-A0A954RA12-F1
#
_cell.length_a   1.000
_cell.length_b   1.000
_cell.length_c   1.000
_cell.angle_alpha   90.00
_cell.angle_beta   90.00
_cell.angle_gamma   90.00
#
_symmetry.space_group_name_H-M   'P 1'
#
loop_
_entity.id
_entity.type
_entity.pdbx_description
1 polymer ?
#
loop_
_entity_poly.entity_id
_entity_poly.type
_entity_poly.pdbx_seq_one_letter_code
_entity_poly.pdbx_strand_id
1 'polypeptide(L)' 'DGRVLTGLPRREEGESLIFANQEGKEFSVTRSAIDVQRLSPLSLMPANLSTTLSPAEFNDLLGYLLSQQKAR' A
#
# COMPACT_ATOMS: atom_id res chain seq x y z
N ASP A 1 2.80 22.79 12.05
CA ASP A 1 1.69 21.97 11.51
C ASP A 1 2.09 20.50 11.45
N GLY A 2 1.65 19.71 12.44
CA GLY A 2 1.84 18.27 12.39
C GLY A 2 0.91 17.66 11.32
N ARG A 3 1.43 16.77 10.48
CA ARG A 3 0.65 16.03 9.49
C ARG A 3 0.72 14.55 9.79
N VAL A 4 -0.44 13.88 9.80
CA VAL A 4 -0.52 12.43 9.87
C VAL A 4 -0.42 11.89 8.44
N LEU A 5 0.63 11.11 8.17
CA LEU A 5 0.84 10.46 6.88
C LEU A 5 0.55 8.97 7.02
N THR A 6 -0.28 8.43 6.14
CA THR A 6 -0.61 7.01 6.07
C THR A 6 -0.11 6.46 4.75
N GLY A 7 0.69 5.40 4.79
CA GLY A 7 1.20 4.77 3.57
C GLY A 7 1.80 3.40 3.82
N LEU A 8 1.94 2.64 2.73
CA LEU A 8 2.54 1.32 2.73
C LEU A 8 4.06 1.50 2.72
N PRO A 9 4.82 0.94 3.68
CA PRO A 9 6.27 0.99 3.62
C PRO A 9 6.77 0.25 2.37
N ARG A 10 7.59 0.93 1.56
CA ARG A 10 8.13 0.37 0.30
C ARG A 10 9.60 -0.02 0.45
N ARG A 11 10.41 0.91 0.95
CA ARG A 11 11.87 0.77 1.10
C ARG A 11 12.39 1.77 2.13
N GLU A 12 13.51 1.42 2.74
CA GLU A 12 14.29 2.33 3.58
C GLU A 12 15.55 2.74 2.80
N GLU A 13 15.75 4.04 2.60
CA GLU A 13 16.94 4.60 1.96
C GLU A 13 17.71 5.44 3.00
N GLY A 14 18.63 4.79 3.70
CA GLY A 14 19.45 5.41 4.74
C GLY A 14 18.60 5.98 5.88
N GLU A 15 18.57 7.30 6.00
CA GLU A 15 17.78 8.01 7.02
C GLU A 15 16.34 8.34 6.57
N SER A 16 15.98 8.04 5.33
CA SER A 16 14.64 8.29 4.77
C SER A 16 13.83 7.01 4.59
N LEU A 17 12.58 7.03 5.04
CA LEU A 17 11.60 5.98 4.83
C LEU A 17 10.70 6.35 3.64
N ILE A 18 10.58 5.44 2.68
CA ILE A 18 9.69 5.62 1.54
C ILE A 18 8.37 4.90 1.79
N PHE A 19 7.28 5.65 1.69
CA PHE A 19 5.92 5.16 1.83
C PHE A 19 5.14 5.39 0.53
N ALA A 20 4.22 4.49 0.19
CA ALA A 20 3.24 4.70 -0.87
C ALA A 20 1.87 5.03 -0.29
N ASN A 21 1.24 6.11 -0.72
CA ASN A 21 -0.12 6.45 -0.29
C ASN A 21 -1.18 5.58 -1.02
N GLN A 22 -2.47 5.81 -0.73
CA GLN A 22 -3.59 5.10 -1.39
C GLN A 22 -3.66 5.32 -2.90
N GLU A 23 -3.14 6.44 -3.41
CA GLU A 23 -3.07 6.73 -4.85
C GLU A 23 -1.88 6.04 -5.54
N GLY A 24 -1.06 5.31 -4.78
CA GLY A 24 0.18 4.73 -5.28
C GLY A 24 1.33 5.75 -5.44
N LYS A 25 1.15 7.00 -5.00
CA LYS A 25 2.22 8.00 -4.99
C LYS A 25 3.19 7.71 -3.86
N GLU A 26 4.46 7.67 -4.20
CA GLU A 26 5.55 7.52 -3.25
C GLU A 26 5.87 8.86 -2.60
N PHE A 27 6.09 8.84 -1.29
CA PHE A 27 6.58 9.98 -0.52
C PHE A 27 7.67 9.52 0.44
N SER A 28 8.68 10.36 0.60
CA SER A 28 9.78 10.12 1.54
C SER A 28 9.53 10.88 2.84
N VAL A 29 9.83 10.23 3.97
CA VAL A 29 9.81 10.84 5.29
C VAL A 29 11.13 10.52 5.98
N THR A 30 11.87 11.54 6.37
CA THR A 30 13.11 11.35 7.14
C THR A 30 12.78 10.84 8.53
N ARG A 31 13.52 9.86 9.05
CA ARG A 31 13.30 9.30 10.41
C ARG A 31 13.31 10.38 11.49
N SER A 32 14.17 11.38 11.35
CA SER A 32 14.27 12.51 12.27
C SER A 32 13.04 13.42 12.29
N ALA A 33 12.16 13.32 11.29
CA ALA A 33 10.91 14.08 11.20
C ALA A 33 9.69 13.30 11.74
N ILE A 34 9.88 12.09 12.26
CA ILE A 34 8.81 11.22 12.75
C ILE A 34 8.75 11.30 14.28
N ASP A 35 7.75 12.02 14.79
CA ASP A 35 7.50 12.06 16.24
C ASP A 35 6.88 10.76 16.75
N VAL A 36 5.95 10.17 15.98
CA VAL A 36 5.22 8.95 16.35
C VAL A 36 4.96 8.09 15.12
N GLN A 37 5.40 6.83 15.16
CA GLN A 37 5.09 5.81 14.17
C GLN A 37 4.21 4.72 14.80
N ARG A 38 3.10 4.37 14.16
CA ARG A 38 2.21 3.29 14.60
C ARG A 38 1.78 2.44 13.42
N LEU A 39 1.70 1.14 13.63
CA LEU A 39 1.07 0.22 12.70
C LEU A 39 -0.45 0.44 12.74
N SER A 40 -1.00 0.83 11.59
CA SER A 40 -2.45 0.94 11.43
C SER A 40 -3.05 -0.45 11.22
N PRO A 41 -4.17 -0.79 11.89
CA PRO A 41 -4.94 -1.99 11.58
C PRO A 41 -5.74 -1.84 10.26
N LEU A 42 -5.85 -0.62 9.72
CA LEU A 42 -6.58 -0.35 8.49
C LEU A 42 -5.69 -0.62 7.28
N SER A 43 -6.18 -1.49 6.39
CA SER A 43 -5.56 -1.78 5.10
C SER A 43 -5.66 -0.59 4.14
N LEU A 44 -4.67 -0.44 3.28
CA LEU A 44 -4.71 0.49 2.14
C LEU A 44 -5.51 -0.07 0.96
N MET A 45 -5.97 -1.32 1.04
CA MET A 45 -6.88 -1.90 0.05
C MET A 45 -8.24 -1.18 0.11
N PRO A 46 -8.80 -0.78 -1.05
CA PRO A 46 -10.14 -0.20 -1.09
C PRO A 46 -11.18 -1.14 -0.51
N ALA A 47 -12.03 -0.64 0.38
CA ALA A 47 -13.07 -1.44 1.04
C ALA A 47 -14.10 -2.02 0.05
N ASN A 48 -14.33 -1.34 -1.07
CA ASN A 48 -15.29 -1.72 -2.10
C ASN A 48 -14.77 -2.79 -3.07
N LEU A 49 -13.50 -3.21 -2.98
CA LEU A 49 -12.91 -4.19 -3.91
C LEU A 49 -13.77 -5.47 -4.01
N SER A 50 -14.31 -5.92 -2.87
CA SER A 50 -15.17 -7.11 -2.80
C SER A 50 -16.54 -6.94 -3.48
N THR A 51 -17.02 -5.70 -3.60
CA THR A 51 -18.35 -5.36 -4.14
C THR A 51 -18.31 -4.82 -5.57
N THR A 52 -17.13 -4.39 -6.04
CA THR A 52 -16.96 -3.80 -7.38
C THR A 52 -16.88 -4.84 -8.48
N LEU A 53 -16.50 -6.08 -8.15
CA LEU A 53 -16.35 -7.17 -9.11
C LEU A 53 -17.46 -8.19 -8.94
N SER A 54 -17.99 -8.70 -10.05
CA SER A 54 -18.80 -9.92 -10.02
C SER A 54 -17.93 -11.12 -9.62
N PRO A 55 -18.55 -12.23 -9.15
CA PRO A 55 -17.80 -13.44 -8.82
C PRO A 55 -16.95 -13.98 -9.97
N ALA A 56 -17.42 -13.84 -11.22
CA ALA A 56 -16.69 -14.26 -12.41
C ALA A 56 -15.44 -13.39 -12.64
N GLU A 57 -15.59 -12.07 -12.62
CA GLU A 57 -14.48 -11.13 -12.80
C GLU A 57 -13.44 -11.26 -11.67
N PHE A 58 -13.88 -11.56 -10.45
CA PHE A 58 -12.98 -11.84 -9.34
C PHE A 58 -12.14 -13.11 -9.58
N ASN A 59 -12.75 -14.18 -10.07
CA ASN A 59 -12.05 -15.41 -10.43
C ASN A 59 -11.06 -15.18 -11.58
N ASP A 60 -11.45 -14.42 -12.60
CA ASP A 60 -10.58 -14.08 -13.73
C ASP A 60 -9.39 -13.23 -13.30
N LEU A 61 -9.61 -12.25 -12.42
CA LEU A 61 -8.54 -11.44 -11.82
C LEU A 61 -7.56 -12.31 -11.03
N LEU A 62 -8.06 -13.23 -10.19
CA LEU A 62 -7.21 -14.16 -9.46
C LEU A 62 -6.41 -15.07 -10.41
N GLY A 63 -7.06 -15.58 -11.46
CA GLY A 63 -6.40 -16.37 -12.50
C GLY A 63 -5.27 -15.61 -13.18
N TYR A 64 -5.51 -14.35 -13.55
CA TYR A 64 -4.50 -13.46 -14.11
C TYR A 64 -3.34 -13.25 -13.13
N LEU A 65 -3.61 -12.85 -11.89
CA LEU A 65 -2.58 -12.60 -10.87
C LEU A 65 -1.72 -13.85 -10.58
N LEU A 66 -2.34 -15.03 -10.48
CA LEU A 66 -1.63 -16.30 -10.30
C LEU A 66 -0.76 -16.65 -11.51
N SER A 67 -1.19 -16.32 -12.73
CA SER A 67 -0.37 -16.51 -13.92
C SER A 67 0.85 -15.58 -13.96
N GLN A 68 0.70 -14.35 -13.46
CA GLN A 68 1.79 -13.38 -13.32
C GLN A 68 2.80 -13.78 -12.23
N GLN A 69 2.37 -14.58 -11.24
CA GLN A 69 3.23 -15.06 -10.16
C GLN A 69 4.27 -16.10 -10.64
N LYS A 70 4.08 -16.70 -11.83
CA LYS A 70 5.00 -17.69 -12.43
C LYS A 70 6.23 -17.09 -13.10
N ALA A 71 6.43 -15.78 -13.05
CA ALA A 71 7.68 -15.14 -13.46
C ALA A 71 8.38 -14.56 -12.23
N ARG A 72 9.01 -15.42 -11.42
CA ARG A 72 9.99 -15.01 -10.43
C ARG A 72 11.14 -15.99 -10.38
#